data_AF-A0A1H5CVQ8-F1
#
_entry.id   AF-A0A1H5CVQ8-F1
#
_cell.length_a   1.000
_cell.length_b   1.000
_cell.length_c   1.000
_cell.angle_alpha   90.00
_cell.angle_beta   90.00
_cell.angle_gamma   90.00
#
_symmetry.space_group_name_H-M   'P 1'
#
loop_
_entity.id
_entity.type
_entity.pdbx_description
1 polymer ?
#
loop_
_entity_poly.entity_id
_entity_poly.type
_entity_poly.pdbx_seq_one_letter_code
_entity_poly.pdbx_strand_id
1 'polypeptide(L)'
;MRSDQQAWLVRFGELRYRAFGGAPVVEVAPAQWGLDPTTIRQAAHSRRYRETAPDQADFLRFEFAPRLFPPPFDRGPGTDAARRRLAKLLREQEQFWASSRRLRLSRDDIGKAGAAAGMTVVAEAADPTDRLLLLRRTGLPDEELRPRTPGRLLDLSTVQGLAAVLSVAVAGVGTWFAATAEQKWPLLLIPVLLVAAVAAQFLIRGIAGRSPRMPWLDEPFDGSPQVIVLPPPSVSPELLGEVASLYGYFSAGPCDSTRNALDVLFRKTRPGLIFGTPAPPAPRVPSSFEIPAGSPDREQWLRNHLDGRAELWVSVRHAKLAPARIVEIAGGEGLHPVAEFADSTDRILLLRGNSPVPARKFRMSFAGFLVPAGWAVLCFLGGLGTMALTGDENIFAIGFGLAVLGVPPLLWVLRIFPRSVRVGWLAGEFDGSAGVTFFSGQFDVSPELTRQIAAFHGYHFRSQTATRAQGTLVTYVRLR
;
A
#
# COMPACT_ATOMS: atom_id res chain seq x y z
N MET A 1 -8.70 -16.49 -23.81
CA MET A 1 -7.97 -17.53 -23.05
C MET A 1 -7.50 -17.03 -21.68
N ARG A 2 -6.50 -16.12 -21.55
CA ARG A 2 -6.00 -15.69 -20.22
C ARG A 2 -7.04 -14.93 -19.38
N SER A 3 -7.86 -14.08 -20.01
CA SER A 3 -8.95 -13.36 -19.34
C SER A 3 -10.06 -14.29 -18.83
N ASP A 4 -10.41 -15.32 -19.61
CA ASP A 4 -11.48 -16.27 -19.26
C ASP A 4 -11.07 -17.15 -18.09
N GLN A 5 -9.80 -17.58 -18.06
CA GLN A 5 -9.21 -18.32 -16.95
C GLN A 5 -9.16 -17.48 -15.66
N GLN A 6 -8.78 -16.20 -15.75
CA GLN A 6 -8.79 -15.30 -14.59
C GLN A 6 -10.21 -15.08 -14.06
N ALA A 7 -11.18 -14.86 -14.94
CA ALA A 7 -12.58 -14.72 -14.57
C ALA A 7 -13.15 -16.01 -13.93
N TRP A 8 -12.71 -17.18 -14.41
CA TRP A 8 -13.03 -18.47 -13.81
C TRP A 8 -12.44 -18.60 -12.38
N LEU A 9 -11.15 -18.30 -12.19
CA LEU A 9 -10.48 -18.38 -10.89
C LEU A 9 -11.10 -17.45 -9.85
N VAL A 10 -11.47 -16.24 -10.27
CA VAL A 10 -12.14 -15.26 -9.43
C VAL A 10 -13.51 -15.77 -8.98
N ARG A 11 -14.31 -16.33 -9.90
CA ARG A 11 -15.63 -16.92 -9.57
C ARG A 11 -15.49 -18.13 -8.65
N PHE A 12 -14.49 -18.98 -8.87
CA PHE A 12 -14.19 -20.11 -7.99
C PHE A 12 -13.81 -19.64 -6.57
N GLY A 13 -12.95 -18.62 -6.47
CA GLY A 13 -12.59 -18.02 -5.18
C GLY A 13 -13.79 -17.39 -4.47
N GLU A 14 -14.64 -16.67 -5.21
CA GLU A 14 -15.86 -16.08 -4.66
C GLU A 14 -16.82 -17.16 -4.15
N LEU A 15 -17.07 -18.22 -4.92
CA LEU A 15 -17.85 -19.37 -4.46
C LEU A 15 -17.26 -19.96 -3.17
N ARG A 16 -15.96 -20.27 -3.20
CA ARG A 16 -15.26 -20.96 -2.10
C ARG A 16 -15.30 -20.16 -0.80
N TYR A 17 -14.99 -18.88 -0.81
CA TYR A 17 -14.84 -18.13 0.44
C TYR A 17 -16.09 -17.32 0.82
N ARG A 18 -16.97 -17.01 -0.13
CA ARG A 18 -18.17 -16.22 0.14
C ARG A 18 -19.42 -17.07 0.25
N ALA A 19 -19.70 -17.94 -0.72
CA ALA A 19 -20.90 -18.79 -0.67
C ALA A 19 -20.72 -19.87 0.42
N PHE A 20 -19.55 -20.52 0.46
CA PHE A 20 -19.18 -21.47 1.50
C PHE A 20 -18.43 -20.81 2.68
N GLY A 21 -18.98 -19.68 3.14
CA GLY A 21 -18.41 -18.83 4.20
C GLY A 21 -18.77 -19.25 5.65
N GLY A 22 -19.42 -20.40 5.85
CA GLY A 22 -19.85 -20.87 7.17
C GLY A 22 -21.37 -20.80 7.42
N ALA A 23 -22.18 -20.41 6.42
CA ALA A 23 -23.63 -20.53 6.46
C ALA A 23 -24.04 -22.01 6.70
N PRO A 24 -25.06 -22.29 7.52
CA PRO A 24 -25.42 -23.66 7.89
C PRO A 24 -25.85 -24.50 6.69
N VAL A 25 -26.54 -23.89 5.73
CA VAL A 25 -26.97 -24.50 4.47
C VAL A 25 -26.67 -23.53 3.34
N VAL A 26 -26.17 -24.05 2.21
CA VAL A 26 -25.85 -23.29 1.02
C VAL A 26 -26.45 -24.02 -0.19
N GLU A 27 -27.24 -23.31 -0.99
CA GLU A 27 -27.73 -23.78 -2.28
C GLU A 27 -27.11 -22.98 -3.40
N VAL A 28 -26.60 -23.69 -4.41
CA VAL A 28 -25.92 -23.07 -5.55
C VAL A 28 -26.37 -23.73 -6.84
N ALA A 29 -26.77 -22.90 -7.80
CA ALA A 29 -27.04 -23.34 -9.17
C ALA A 29 -25.73 -23.28 -9.98
N PRO A 30 -25.23 -24.39 -10.55
CA PRO A 30 -24.00 -24.40 -11.35
C PRO A 30 -24.00 -23.38 -12.50
N ALA A 31 -25.15 -23.20 -13.15
CA ALA A 31 -25.34 -22.24 -14.23
C ALA A 31 -25.10 -20.77 -13.79
N GLN A 32 -25.50 -20.41 -12.57
CA GLN A 32 -25.31 -19.05 -12.03
C GLN A 32 -23.82 -18.69 -11.87
N TRP A 33 -23.00 -19.68 -11.50
CA TRP A 33 -21.57 -19.49 -11.30
C TRP A 33 -20.77 -19.72 -12.59
N GLY A 34 -21.35 -20.40 -13.57
CA GLY A 34 -20.64 -20.84 -14.77
C GLY A 34 -19.44 -21.73 -14.41
N LEU A 35 -19.62 -22.59 -13.40
CA LEU A 35 -18.66 -23.58 -12.92
C LEU A 35 -19.32 -24.96 -13.05
N ASP A 36 -18.53 -25.98 -13.34
CA ASP A 36 -19.05 -27.35 -13.39
C ASP A 36 -19.40 -27.85 -11.97
N PRO A 37 -20.38 -28.75 -11.84
CA PRO A 37 -20.80 -29.30 -10.55
C PRO A 37 -19.65 -29.92 -9.73
N THR A 38 -18.65 -30.52 -10.37
CA THR A 38 -17.52 -31.18 -9.70
C THR A 38 -16.63 -30.14 -9.02
N THR A 39 -16.32 -29.04 -9.69
CA THR A 39 -15.59 -27.89 -9.12
C THR A 39 -16.35 -27.29 -7.93
N ILE A 40 -17.68 -27.18 -8.01
CA ILE A 40 -18.51 -26.67 -6.90
C ILE A 40 -18.43 -27.61 -5.69
N ARG A 41 -18.54 -28.92 -5.89
CA ARG A 41 -18.37 -29.93 -4.83
C ARG A 41 -16.99 -29.87 -4.20
N GLN A 42 -15.94 -29.68 -5.01
CA GLN A 42 -14.57 -29.53 -4.50
C GLN A 42 -14.43 -28.27 -3.64
N ALA A 43 -15.01 -27.14 -4.07
CA ALA A 43 -15.04 -25.91 -3.29
C ALA A 43 -15.76 -26.13 -1.95
N ALA A 44 -16.95 -26.73 -1.97
CA ALA A 44 -17.75 -27.06 -0.80
C ALA A 44 -16.98 -27.97 0.18
N HIS A 45 -16.42 -29.07 -0.32
CA HIS A 45 -15.65 -30.03 0.47
C HIS A 45 -14.42 -29.38 1.13
N SER A 46 -13.69 -28.52 0.40
CA SER A 46 -12.55 -27.78 0.96
C SER A 46 -12.95 -26.84 2.11
N ARG A 47 -14.23 -26.48 2.19
CA ARG A 47 -14.83 -25.63 3.22
C ARG A 47 -15.70 -26.40 4.21
N ARG A 48 -15.57 -27.73 4.23
CA ARG A 48 -16.22 -28.63 5.20
C ARG A 48 -17.73 -28.70 5.07
N TYR A 49 -18.21 -28.51 3.87
CA TYR A 49 -19.59 -28.75 3.53
C TYR A 49 -19.77 -30.17 3.00
N ARG A 50 -20.87 -30.81 3.40
CA ARG A 50 -21.34 -32.07 2.81
C ARG A 50 -22.48 -31.80 1.85
N GLU A 51 -22.50 -32.51 0.74
CA GLU A 51 -23.64 -32.46 -0.19
C GLU A 51 -24.85 -33.17 0.44
N THR A 52 -26.03 -32.59 0.24
CA THR A 52 -27.33 -33.09 0.70
C THR A 52 -28.31 -33.03 -0.46
N ALA A 53 -29.44 -33.73 -0.36
CA ALA A 53 -30.46 -33.69 -1.41
C ALA A 53 -30.95 -32.24 -1.61
N PRO A 54 -30.93 -31.71 -2.85
CA PRO A 54 -31.40 -30.36 -3.11
C PRO A 54 -32.92 -30.27 -3.13
N ASP A 55 -33.46 -29.11 -2.78
CA ASP A 55 -34.90 -28.86 -2.86
C ASP A 55 -35.37 -28.65 -4.31
N GLN A 56 -34.45 -28.39 -5.25
CA GLN A 56 -34.71 -28.13 -6.67
C GLN A 56 -33.73 -28.91 -7.55
N ALA A 57 -34.20 -29.40 -8.71
CA ALA A 57 -33.43 -30.30 -9.58
C ALA A 57 -32.15 -29.67 -10.18
N ASP A 58 -32.12 -28.34 -10.37
CA ASP A 58 -30.99 -27.62 -10.98
C ASP A 58 -29.99 -27.06 -9.95
N PHE A 59 -30.19 -27.37 -8.67
CA PHE A 59 -29.38 -26.85 -7.57
C PHE A 59 -28.55 -27.96 -6.91
N LEU A 60 -27.42 -27.56 -6.36
CA LEU A 60 -26.66 -28.36 -5.41
C LEU A 60 -26.84 -27.77 -4.02
N ARG A 61 -27.23 -28.60 -3.06
CA ARG A 61 -27.42 -28.21 -1.66
C ARG A 61 -26.34 -28.79 -0.78
N PHE A 62 -25.79 -27.93 0.07
CA PHE A 62 -24.68 -28.25 0.93
C PHE A 62 -24.98 -27.85 2.36
N GLU A 63 -24.62 -28.70 3.31
CA GLU A 63 -24.76 -28.45 4.74
C GLU A 63 -23.37 -28.34 5.39
N PHE A 64 -23.18 -27.31 6.23
CA PHE A 64 -21.93 -27.12 6.94
C PHE A 64 -21.76 -28.18 8.03
N ALA A 65 -20.78 -29.08 7.83
CA ALA A 65 -20.59 -30.24 8.69
C ALA A 65 -19.14 -30.32 9.21
N PRO A 66 -18.64 -29.31 9.94
CA PRO A 66 -17.22 -29.19 10.30
C PRO A 66 -16.69 -30.35 11.14
N ARG A 67 -17.55 -31.09 11.84
CA ARG A 67 -17.19 -32.27 12.64
C ARG A 67 -16.82 -33.50 11.81
N LEU A 68 -17.24 -33.55 10.54
CA LEU A 68 -16.91 -34.63 9.62
C LEU A 68 -15.53 -34.44 8.95
N PHE A 69 -14.89 -33.31 9.21
CA PHE A 69 -13.60 -32.95 8.63
C PHE A 69 -12.57 -32.78 9.75
N PRO A 70 -11.27 -32.97 9.46
CA PRO A 70 -10.22 -32.69 10.43
C PRO A 70 -10.35 -31.26 11.00
N PRO A 71 -10.17 -31.08 12.32
CA PRO A 71 -10.22 -29.76 12.92
C PRO A 71 -9.15 -28.84 12.29
N PRO A 72 -9.40 -27.52 12.20
CA PRO A 72 -8.39 -26.59 11.71
C PRO A 72 -7.18 -26.63 12.65
N PHE A 73 -6.02 -26.15 12.19
CA PHE A 73 -4.82 -26.06 13.01
C PHE A 73 -5.14 -25.53 14.42
N ASP A 74 -4.81 -26.34 15.44
CA ASP A 74 -4.91 -25.98 16.84
C ASP A 74 -3.69 -26.54 17.57
N ARG A 75 -2.93 -25.65 18.20
CA ARG A 75 -1.65 -26.01 18.82
C ARG A 75 -1.77 -26.44 20.28
N GLY A 76 -3.00 -26.51 20.81
CA GLY A 76 -3.28 -26.81 22.22
C GLY A 76 -3.12 -25.59 23.13
N PRO A 77 -3.30 -25.75 24.45
CA PRO A 77 -3.25 -24.64 25.40
C PRO A 77 -1.86 -24.00 25.41
N GLY A 78 -1.83 -22.67 25.33
CA GLY A 78 -0.61 -21.91 25.32
C GLY A 78 -0.03 -21.68 26.73
N THR A 79 1.21 -21.19 26.79
CA THR A 79 1.85 -20.85 28.06
C THR A 79 1.47 -19.45 28.53
N ASP A 80 1.51 -19.22 29.85
CA ASP A 80 1.27 -17.88 30.42
C ASP A 80 2.24 -16.82 29.87
N ALA A 81 3.47 -17.21 29.57
CA ALA A 81 4.44 -16.33 28.93
C ALA A 81 3.97 -15.86 27.54
N ALA A 82 3.39 -16.76 26.75
CA ALA A 82 2.82 -16.42 25.44
C ALA A 82 1.58 -15.53 25.59
N ARG A 83 0.71 -15.77 26.58
CA ARG A 83 -0.46 -14.93 26.89
C ARG A 83 -0.06 -13.51 27.28
N ARG A 84 0.93 -13.36 28.18
CA ARG A 84 1.49 -12.05 28.57
C ARG A 84 2.13 -11.32 27.38
N ARG A 85 2.84 -12.05 26.51
CA ARG A 85 3.42 -11.49 25.30
C ARG A 85 2.34 -10.96 24.35
N LEU A 86 1.27 -11.72 24.12
CA LEU A 86 0.12 -11.27 23.32
C LEU A 86 -0.52 -10.03 23.95
N ALA A 87 -0.83 -10.05 25.25
CA ALA A 87 -1.43 -8.90 25.93
C ALA A 87 -0.58 -7.62 25.78
N LYS A 88 0.75 -7.72 25.85
CA LYS A 88 1.66 -6.58 25.60
C LYS A 88 1.56 -6.04 24.16
N LEU A 89 1.37 -6.92 23.17
CA LEU A 89 1.25 -6.53 21.77
C LEU A 89 -0.08 -5.83 21.47
N LEU A 90 -1.17 -6.20 22.16
CA LEU A 90 -2.51 -5.67 21.91
C LEU A 90 -2.73 -4.25 22.48
N ARG A 91 -2.05 -3.85 23.56
CA ARG A 91 -2.29 -2.56 24.24
C ARG A 91 -2.25 -1.33 23.33
N GLU A 92 -1.34 -1.33 22.35
CA GLU A 92 -1.08 -0.18 21.48
C GLU A 92 -1.78 -0.28 20.11
N GLN A 93 -2.69 -1.24 19.93
CA GLN A 93 -3.27 -1.52 18.62
C GLN A 93 -4.80 -1.42 18.64
N GLU A 94 -5.35 -0.91 17.55
CA GLU A 94 -6.80 -0.94 17.27
C GLU A 94 -7.21 -2.24 16.59
N GLN A 95 -6.29 -2.83 15.80
CA GLN A 95 -6.48 -4.06 15.03
C GLN A 95 -5.20 -4.90 15.04
N PHE A 96 -5.33 -6.23 15.13
CA PHE A 96 -4.19 -7.13 15.21
C PHE A 96 -4.50 -8.53 14.67
N TRP A 97 -3.70 -9.02 13.72
CA TRP A 97 -3.70 -10.42 13.30
C TRP A 97 -2.84 -11.29 14.22
N ALA A 98 -3.49 -12.23 14.91
CA ALA A 98 -2.86 -13.20 15.78
C ALA A 98 -2.73 -14.57 15.09
N SER A 99 -1.50 -15.07 14.93
CA SER A 99 -1.23 -16.42 14.43
C SER A 99 -1.09 -17.41 15.59
N SER A 100 -1.95 -18.43 15.61
CA SER A 100 -1.90 -19.53 16.58
C SER A 100 -0.58 -20.29 16.51
N ARG A 101 -0.02 -20.52 15.32
CA ARG A 101 1.27 -21.19 15.14
C ARG A 101 2.42 -20.38 15.71
N ARG A 102 2.49 -19.08 15.43
CA ARG A 102 3.59 -18.21 15.87
C ARG A 102 3.50 -17.90 17.36
N LEU A 103 2.31 -17.61 17.86
CA LEU A 103 2.09 -17.29 19.27
C LEU A 103 2.11 -18.54 20.16
N ARG A 104 1.92 -19.73 19.57
CA ARG A 104 1.77 -21.00 20.31
C ARG A 104 0.62 -20.92 21.31
N LEU A 105 -0.48 -20.32 20.89
CA LEU A 105 -1.71 -20.17 21.68
C LEU A 105 -2.85 -20.84 20.92
N SER A 106 -3.79 -21.43 21.64
CA SER A 106 -5.06 -21.88 21.06
C SER A 106 -5.93 -20.70 20.66
N ARG A 107 -6.96 -20.97 19.85
CA ARG A 107 -7.97 -19.96 19.48
C ARG A 107 -8.62 -19.34 20.71
N ASP A 108 -8.95 -20.17 21.70
CA ASP A 108 -9.61 -19.70 22.93
C ASP A 108 -8.67 -18.87 23.81
N ASP A 109 -7.39 -19.21 23.87
CA ASP A 109 -6.40 -18.42 24.61
C ASP A 109 -6.18 -17.06 23.96
N ILE A 110 -6.13 -17.00 22.63
CA ILE A 110 -6.06 -15.73 21.88
C ILE A 110 -7.33 -14.91 22.12
N GLY A 111 -8.50 -15.54 22.05
CA GLY A 111 -9.79 -14.89 22.32
C GLY A 111 -9.88 -14.32 23.74
N LYS A 112 -9.48 -15.07 24.76
CA LYS A 112 -9.44 -14.63 26.16
C LYS A 112 -8.47 -13.47 26.37
N ALA A 113 -7.27 -13.54 25.78
CA ALA A 113 -6.29 -12.47 25.85
C ALA A 113 -6.75 -11.20 25.11
N GLY A 114 -7.44 -11.36 23.98
CA GLY A 114 -8.09 -10.29 23.24
C GLY A 114 -9.17 -9.60 24.05
N ALA A 115 -10.11 -10.37 24.61
CA ALA A 115 -11.18 -9.86 25.45
C ALA A 115 -10.64 -9.09 26.67
N ALA A 116 -9.61 -9.63 27.34
CA ALA A 116 -8.94 -8.95 28.45
C ALA A 116 -8.26 -7.63 28.05
N ALA A 117 -7.93 -7.46 26.77
CA ALA A 117 -7.38 -6.22 26.21
C ALA A 117 -8.44 -5.29 25.59
N GLY A 118 -9.73 -5.59 25.76
CA GLY A 118 -10.83 -4.82 25.16
C GLY A 118 -10.98 -5.03 23.64
N MET A 119 -10.53 -6.18 23.12
CA MET A 119 -10.62 -6.54 21.71
C MET A 119 -11.50 -7.78 21.51
N THR A 120 -12.18 -7.84 20.37
CA THR A 120 -13.03 -8.96 19.94
C THR A 120 -12.43 -9.60 18.69
N VAL A 121 -12.60 -10.92 18.56
CA VAL A 121 -12.29 -11.62 17.30
C VAL A 121 -13.38 -11.27 16.28
N VAL A 122 -13.01 -10.56 15.23
CA VAL A 122 -13.95 -10.13 14.17
C VAL A 122 -13.86 -11.00 12.91
N ALA A 123 -12.73 -11.67 12.71
CA ALA A 123 -12.56 -12.63 11.62
C ALA A 123 -11.59 -13.74 12.01
N GLU A 124 -11.73 -14.89 11.36
CA GLU A 124 -10.86 -16.06 11.50
C GLU A 124 -10.55 -16.61 10.09
N ALA A 125 -9.28 -16.88 9.83
CA ALA A 125 -8.82 -17.58 8.64
C ALA A 125 -7.97 -18.78 9.10
N ALA A 126 -8.22 -19.97 8.59
CA ALA A 126 -7.62 -21.18 9.11
C ALA A 126 -7.42 -22.24 8.02
N ASP A 127 -6.21 -22.80 7.99
CA ASP A 127 -5.87 -23.93 7.14
C ASP A 127 -5.22 -25.04 8.01
N PRO A 128 -4.73 -26.14 7.40
CA PRO A 128 -4.01 -27.17 8.16
C PRO A 128 -2.67 -26.70 8.75
N THR A 129 -2.14 -25.55 8.31
CA THR A 129 -0.79 -25.08 8.66
C THR A 129 -0.77 -24.00 9.73
N ASP A 130 -1.79 -23.16 9.81
CA ASP A 130 -1.93 -22.08 10.78
C ASP A 130 -3.40 -21.65 10.93
N ARG A 131 -3.67 -20.91 12.00
CA ARG A 131 -4.94 -20.25 12.26
C ARG A 131 -4.65 -18.80 12.61
N LEU A 132 -5.23 -17.89 11.83
CA LEU A 132 -5.11 -16.45 11.97
C LEU A 132 -6.43 -15.89 12.52
N LEU A 133 -6.33 -15.09 13.58
CA LEU A 133 -7.47 -14.45 14.22
C LEU A 133 -7.29 -12.94 14.11
N LEU A 134 -8.27 -12.26 13.53
CA LEU A 134 -8.30 -10.81 13.49
C LEU A 134 -8.95 -10.29 14.76
N LEU A 135 -8.16 -9.66 15.62
CA LEU A 135 -8.60 -8.99 16.84
C LEU A 135 -8.81 -7.51 16.57
N ARG A 136 -9.93 -6.95 17.04
CA ARG A 136 -10.27 -5.53 16.87
C ARG A 136 -10.83 -4.94 18.15
N ARG A 137 -10.50 -3.69 18.47
CA ARG A 137 -11.04 -2.99 19.64
C ARG A 137 -12.56 -2.79 19.52
N THR A 138 -13.28 -2.99 20.61
CA THR A 138 -14.74 -2.82 20.64
C THR A 138 -15.14 -1.37 20.34
N GLY A 139 -16.21 -1.18 19.57
CA GLY A 139 -16.76 0.14 19.24
C GLY A 139 -16.23 0.80 17.96
N LEU A 140 -15.34 0.13 17.23
CA LEU A 140 -14.96 0.58 15.88
C LEU A 140 -16.02 0.12 14.86
N PRO A 141 -16.42 0.96 13.89
CA PRO A 141 -17.52 0.65 12.96
C PRO A 141 -17.18 -0.54 12.05
N ASP A 142 -18.13 -1.45 11.84
CA ASP A 142 -17.94 -2.67 11.04
C ASP A 142 -17.45 -2.37 9.62
N GLU A 143 -17.83 -1.21 9.08
CA GLU A 143 -17.43 -0.66 7.78
C GLU A 143 -15.91 -0.43 7.61
N GLU A 144 -15.16 -0.37 8.72
CA GLU A 144 -13.74 -0.04 8.74
C GLU A 144 -12.84 -1.25 9.01
N LEU A 145 -13.01 -2.34 8.25
CA LEU A 145 -11.93 -3.33 8.10
C LEU A 145 -10.72 -2.77 7.34
N ARG A 146 -10.72 -1.47 6.97
CA ARG A 146 -9.58 -0.83 6.34
C ARG A 146 -8.36 -0.94 7.25
N PRO A 147 -7.17 -1.24 6.71
CA PRO A 147 -5.94 -1.25 7.48
C PRO A 147 -5.73 0.12 8.13
N ARG A 148 -6.09 0.26 9.40
CA ARG A 148 -5.65 1.36 10.27
C ARG A 148 -4.42 0.91 11.05
N THR A 149 -3.51 0.16 10.43
CA THR A 149 -2.16 0.18 10.97
C THR A 149 -1.71 1.62 10.80
N PRO A 150 -1.55 2.44 11.87
CA PRO A 150 -0.76 3.65 11.72
C PRO A 150 0.54 3.14 11.13
N GLY A 151 0.96 3.71 10.01
CA GLY A 151 2.19 3.36 9.36
C GLY A 151 3.37 3.68 10.27
N ARG A 152 3.56 2.93 11.36
CA ARG A 152 4.86 2.40 11.69
C ARG A 152 5.14 1.33 10.64
N LEU A 153 5.40 1.81 9.40
CA LEU A 153 6.66 1.49 8.75
C LEU A 153 7.62 1.21 9.89
N LEU A 154 8.19 0.00 9.98
CA LEU A 154 9.43 -0.23 10.72
C LEU A 154 10.22 1.06 10.54
N ASP A 155 10.27 1.90 11.61
CA ASP A 155 10.38 3.35 11.43
C ASP A 155 11.49 3.54 10.42
N LEU A 156 11.18 4.13 9.26
CA LEU A 156 12.11 4.10 8.16
C LEU A 156 13.45 4.67 8.67
N SER A 157 13.38 5.57 9.67
CA SER A 157 14.47 6.06 10.53
C SER A 157 15.25 5.01 11.31
N THR A 158 14.64 3.93 11.81
CA THR A 158 15.29 2.82 12.54
C THR A 158 15.91 1.82 11.57
N VAL A 159 15.26 1.51 10.44
CA VAL A 159 15.88 0.68 9.39
C VAL A 159 16.99 1.46 8.67
N GLN A 160 16.77 2.74 8.39
CA GLN A 160 17.78 3.68 7.88
C GLN A 160 18.84 3.97 8.92
N GLY A 161 18.52 4.01 10.20
CA GLY A 161 19.46 4.20 11.30
C GLY A 161 20.35 2.98 11.47
N LEU A 162 19.78 1.77 11.40
CA LEU A 162 20.55 0.54 11.42
C LEU A 162 21.40 0.38 10.16
N ALA A 163 20.84 0.74 8.99
CA ALA A 163 21.58 0.77 7.73
C ALA A 163 22.69 1.83 7.76
N ALA A 164 22.44 3.02 8.30
CA ALA A 164 23.42 4.09 8.44
C ALA A 164 24.53 3.70 9.42
N VAL A 165 24.20 3.08 10.56
CA VAL A 165 25.19 2.56 11.50
C VAL A 165 26.03 1.44 10.86
N LEU A 166 25.40 0.53 10.10
CA LEU A 166 26.12 -0.49 9.33
C LEU A 166 26.99 0.12 8.23
N SER A 167 26.48 1.12 7.51
CA SER A 167 27.23 1.85 6.48
C SER A 167 28.39 2.64 7.06
N VAL A 168 28.23 3.26 8.24
CA VAL A 168 29.29 3.98 8.96
C VAL A 168 30.31 3.01 9.53
N ALA A 169 29.90 1.87 10.07
CA ALA A 169 30.82 0.83 10.54
C ALA A 169 31.61 0.21 9.37
N VAL A 170 30.95 -0.06 8.26
CA VAL A 170 31.56 -0.56 7.02
C VAL A 170 32.50 0.47 6.40
N ALA A 171 32.09 1.75 6.35
CA ALA A 171 32.94 2.84 5.89
C ALA A 171 34.14 3.02 6.82
N GLY A 172 33.94 2.95 8.14
CA GLY A 172 34.99 3.04 9.16
C GLY A 172 36.03 1.92 9.04
N VAL A 173 35.58 0.67 8.85
CA VAL A 173 36.46 -0.47 8.59
C VAL A 173 37.15 -0.31 7.23
N GLY A 174 36.44 0.14 6.20
CA GLY A 174 37.01 0.44 4.89
C GLY A 174 38.08 1.53 4.94
N THR A 175 37.86 2.60 5.70
CA THR A 175 38.83 3.69 5.90
C THR A 175 40.01 3.27 6.77
N TRP A 176 39.80 2.41 7.77
CA TRP A 176 40.88 1.84 8.59
C TRP A 176 41.79 0.92 7.78
N PHE A 177 41.20 0.09 6.91
CA PHE A 177 41.96 -0.73 5.95
C PHE A 177 42.61 0.12 4.86
N ALA A 178 41.97 1.20 4.40
CA ALA A 178 42.56 2.14 3.44
C ALA A 178 43.73 2.94 4.04
N ALA A 179 43.70 3.23 5.33
CA ALA A 179 44.79 3.90 6.04
C ALA A 179 46.01 2.97 6.29
N THR A 180 45.82 1.65 6.20
CA THR A 180 46.86 0.65 6.46
C THR A 180 47.35 -0.10 5.22
N ALA A 181 46.63 -0.03 4.10
CA ALA A 181 46.99 -0.73 2.86
C ALA A 181 47.34 0.26 1.75
N GLU A 182 48.61 0.31 1.36
CA GLU A 182 49.03 0.99 0.15
C GLU A 182 48.33 0.35 -1.07
N GLN A 183 47.46 1.15 -1.69
CA GLN A 183 47.20 1.12 -3.13
C GLN A 183 46.23 0.05 -3.72
N LYS A 184 45.21 -0.45 -2.99
CA LYS A 184 44.12 -1.29 -3.58
C LYS A 184 42.70 -1.05 -3.02
N TRP A 185 42.38 0.16 -2.57
CA TRP A 185 41.13 0.43 -1.83
C TRP A 185 39.81 0.44 -2.66
N PRO A 186 39.73 0.87 -3.94
CA PRO A 186 38.42 1.00 -4.61
C PRO A 186 37.80 -0.35 -5.01
N LEU A 187 38.62 -1.41 -5.17
CA LEU A 187 38.14 -2.77 -5.46
C LEU A 187 37.58 -3.50 -4.23
N LEU A 188 37.93 -3.07 -3.00
CA LEU A 188 37.44 -3.68 -1.76
C LEU A 188 36.12 -3.06 -1.27
N LEU A 189 35.80 -1.83 -1.66
CA LEU A 189 34.54 -1.17 -1.28
C LEU A 189 33.30 -1.84 -1.86
N ILE A 190 33.36 -2.31 -3.11
CA ILE A 190 32.25 -2.97 -3.81
C ILE A 190 31.80 -4.27 -3.11
N PRO A 191 32.70 -5.24 -2.82
CA PRO A 191 32.29 -6.47 -2.13
C PRO A 191 31.82 -6.21 -0.70
N VAL A 192 32.40 -5.24 0.02
CA VAL A 192 31.98 -4.93 1.39
C VAL A 192 30.59 -4.28 1.41
N LEU A 193 30.30 -3.35 0.50
CA LEU A 193 28.95 -2.77 0.34
C LEU A 193 27.93 -3.83 -0.08
N LEU A 194 28.31 -4.77 -0.95
CA LEU A 194 27.44 -5.88 -1.37
C LEU A 194 27.12 -6.81 -0.19
N VAL A 195 28.12 -7.19 0.61
CA VAL A 195 27.95 -8.02 1.81
C VAL A 195 27.06 -7.32 2.84
N ALA A 196 27.25 -6.01 3.05
CA ALA A 196 26.43 -5.22 3.95
C ALA A 196 24.96 -5.13 3.49
N ALA A 197 24.72 -4.92 2.19
CA ALA A 197 23.37 -4.89 1.62
C ALA A 197 22.67 -6.26 1.74
N VAL A 198 23.40 -7.35 1.46
CA VAL A 198 22.89 -8.72 1.60
C VAL A 198 22.60 -9.04 3.08
N ALA A 199 23.50 -8.70 3.99
CA ALA A 199 23.31 -8.89 5.43
C ALA A 199 22.11 -8.10 5.96
N ALA A 200 21.95 -6.83 5.55
CA ALA A 200 20.79 -6.01 5.90
C ALA A 200 19.48 -6.64 5.37
N GLN A 201 19.49 -7.19 4.16
CA GLN A 201 18.32 -7.85 3.57
C GLN A 201 17.96 -9.16 4.29
N PHE A 202 18.94 -9.93 4.74
CA PHE A 202 18.72 -11.11 5.59
C PHE A 202 18.24 -10.73 7.00
N LEU A 203 18.76 -9.65 7.57
CA LEU A 203 18.34 -9.15 8.87
C LEU A 203 16.89 -8.65 8.83
N ILE A 204 16.52 -7.89 7.80
CA ILE A 204 15.14 -7.42 7.56
C ILE A 204 14.20 -8.62 7.39
N ARG A 205 14.59 -9.66 6.62
CA ARG A 205 13.79 -10.88 6.48
C ARG A 205 13.69 -11.67 7.78
N GLY A 206 14.76 -11.75 8.56
CA GLY A 206 14.78 -12.41 9.87
C GLY A 206 13.92 -11.69 10.91
N ILE A 207 13.92 -10.36 10.90
CA ILE A 207 13.15 -9.53 11.85
C ILE A 207 11.67 -9.44 11.43
N ALA A 208 11.38 -9.21 10.15
CA ALA A 208 10.01 -9.23 9.61
C ALA A 208 9.38 -10.63 9.70
N GLY A 209 10.19 -11.70 9.56
CA GLY A 209 9.77 -13.09 9.76
C GLY A 209 9.54 -13.47 11.23
N ARG A 210 10.16 -12.78 12.19
CA ARG A 210 10.05 -13.07 13.64
C ARG A 210 9.09 -12.17 14.40
N SER A 211 8.61 -11.08 13.80
CA SER A 211 7.59 -10.24 14.43
C SER A 211 6.25 -11.00 14.50
N PRO A 212 5.60 -11.10 15.67
CA PRO A 212 4.24 -11.61 15.78
C PRO A 212 3.20 -10.65 15.19
N ARG A 213 3.60 -9.44 14.78
CA ARG A 213 2.75 -8.49 14.06
C ARG A 213 2.72 -8.88 12.59
N MET A 214 1.53 -9.07 12.01
CA MET A 214 1.34 -9.32 10.58
C MET A 214 0.66 -8.13 9.86
N PRO A 215 1.17 -6.89 9.98
CA PRO A 215 0.53 -5.73 9.34
C PRO A 215 0.57 -5.81 7.81
N TRP A 216 1.50 -6.61 7.27
CA TRP A 216 1.65 -6.90 5.85
C TRP A 216 0.49 -7.73 5.28
N LEU A 217 -0.36 -8.36 6.11
CA LEU A 217 -1.56 -9.06 5.64
C LEU A 217 -2.63 -8.08 5.15
N ASP A 218 -2.65 -6.87 5.72
CA ASP A 218 -3.71 -5.89 5.48
C ASP A 218 -3.28 -4.85 4.45
N GLU A 219 -2.01 -4.46 4.49
CA GLU A 219 -1.40 -3.44 3.62
C GLU A 219 -1.66 -3.63 2.11
N PRO A 220 -1.63 -4.85 1.54
CA PRO A 220 -1.84 -5.03 0.11
C PRO A 220 -3.30 -4.82 -0.32
N PHE A 221 -4.28 -4.93 0.58
CA PHE A 221 -5.70 -4.90 0.26
C PHE A 221 -6.30 -3.50 0.50
N ASP A 222 -5.68 -2.49 -0.12
CA ASP A 222 -5.97 -1.07 0.05
C ASP A 222 -7.29 -0.59 -0.59
N GLY A 223 -8.03 -1.49 -1.23
CA GLY A 223 -9.26 -1.19 -1.96
C GLY A 223 -9.09 -1.08 -3.48
N SER A 224 -7.86 -1.13 -3.99
CA SER A 224 -7.55 -1.19 -5.43
C SER A 224 -8.23 -2.38 -6.12
N PRO A 225 -8.64 -2.27 -7.38
CA PRO A 225 -9.38 -3.33 -8.07
C PRO A 225 -8.58 -4.62 -8.26
N GLN A 226 -7.24 -4.52 -8.30
CA GLN A 226 -6.32 -5.64 -8.41
C GLN A 226 -5.07 -5.37 -7.57
N VAL A 227 -4.56 -6.40 -6.92
CA VAL A 227 -3.38 -6.33 -6.06
C VAL A 227 -2.52 -7.57 -6.29
N ILE A 228 -1.21 -7.40 -6.37
CA ILE A 228 -0.26 -8.50 -6.52
C ILE A 228 0.41 -8.69 -5.17
N VAL A 229 0.30 -9.90 -4.62
CA VAL A 229 0.84 -10.23 -3.31
C VAL A 229 1.86 -11.35 -3.45
N LEU A 230 3.06 -11.13 -2.93
CA LEU A 230 4.05 -12.18 -2.75
C LEU A 230 3.77 -12.86 -1.39
N PRO A 231 3.28 -14.12 -1.37
CA PRO A 231 3.04 -14.82 -0.12
C PRO A 231 4.36 -15.03 0.62
N PRO A 232 4.47 -14.69 1.91
CA PRO A 232 5.66 -15.03 2.67
C PRO A 232 5.72 -16.54 2.91
N PRO A 233 6.92 -17.11 3.11
CA PRO A 233 7.10 -18.55 3.28
C PRO A 233 6.39 -19.14 4.51
N SER A 234 5.89 -18.28 5.42
CA SER A 234 5.17 -18.72 6.63
C SER A 234 3.65 -18.78 6.47
N VAL A 235 3.08 -18.31 5.36
CA VAL A 235 1.63 -18.30 5.11
C VAL A 235 1.36 -19.04 3.81
N SER A 236 0.49 -20.04 3.86
CA SER A 236 0.13 -20.79 2.66
C SER A 236 -0.67 -19.90 1.69
N PRO A 237 -0.65 -20.19 0.37
CA PRO A 237 -1.48 -19.49 -0.60
C PRO A 237 -2.98 -19.59 -0.28
N GLU A 238 -3.42 -20.69 0.33
CA GLU A 238 -4.82 -20.90 0.72
C GLU A 238 -5.21 -19.98 1.87
N LEU A 239 -4.38 -19.91 2.91
CA LEU A 239 -4.59 -19.03 4.05
C LEU A 239 -4.56 -17.55 3.64
N LEU A 240 -3.66 -17.18 2.72
CA LEU A 240 -3.65 -15.85 2.13
C LEU A 240 -4.92 -15.57 1.32
N GLY A 241 -5.43 -16.56 0.58
CA GLY A 241 -6.70 -16.46 -0.14
C GLY A 241 -7.90 -16.24 0.77
N GLU A 242 -7.94 -16.94 1.91
CA GLU A 242 -8.99 -16.74 2.92
C GLU A 242 -8.90 -15.34 3.54
N VAL A 243 -7.69 -14.86 3.90
CA VAL A 243 -7.51 -13.48 4.38
C VAL A 243 -7.93 -12.46 3.32
N ALA A 244 -7.52 -12.63 2.07
CA ALA A 244 -7.90 -11.75 0.96
C ALA A 244 -9.42 -11.68 0.78
N SER A 245 -10.11 -12.81 0.97
CA SER A 245 -11.56 -12.89 0.83
C SER A 245 -12.32 -12.05 1.85
N LEU A 246 -11.76 -11.87 3.06
CA LEU A 246 -12.31 -10.99 4.09
C LEU A 246 -12.31 -9.53 3.63
N TYR A 247 -11.40 -9.17 2.73
CA TYR A 247 -11.30 -7.86 2.10
C TYR A 247 -12.05 -7.77 0.75
N GLY A 248 -12.76 -8.82 0.35
CA GLY A 248 -13.48 -8.91 -0.93
C GLY A 248 -12.58 -9.16 -2.14
N TYR A 249 -11.36 -9.66 -1.91
CA TYR A 249 -10.40 -10.01 -2.95
C TYR A 249 -10.37 -11.52 -3.18
N PHE A 250 -10.29 -11.91 -4.45
CA PHE A 250 -10.26 -13.31 -4.85
C PHE A 250 -9.10 -13.56 -5.80
N SER A 251 -8.47 -14.72 -5.67
CA SER A 251 -7.31 -15.07 -6.49
C SER A 251 -7.71 -15.13 -7.97
N ALA A 252 -6.97 -14.41 -8.80
CA ALA A 252 -7.03 -14.45 -10.26
C ALA A 252 -5.87 -15.27 -10.84
N GLY A 253 -5.14 -16.02 -10.01
CA GLY A 253 -4.05 -16.91 -10.41
C GLY A 253 -2.64 -16.33 -10.25
N PRO A 254 -1.60 -17.09 -10.66
CA PRO A 254 -0.22 -16.63 -10.62
C PRO A 254 0.00 -15.45 -11.59
N CYS A 255 0.90 -14.55 -11.22
CA CYS A 255 1.24 -13.38 -12.01
C CYS A 255 2.55 -13.63 -12.79
N ASP A 256 2.45 -13.92 -14.10
CA ASP A 256 3.65 -14.19 -14.92
C ASP A 256 4.48 -12.93 -15.24
N SER A 257 4.03 -11.74 -14.83
CA SER A 257 4.69 -10.47 -15.19
C SER A 257 5.86 -10.07 -14.29
N THR A 258 6.19 -10.86 -13.27
CA THR A 258 7.27 -10.58 -12.33
C THR A 258 8.33 -11.68 -12.35
N ARG A 259 9.57 -11.35 -11.97
CA ARG A 259 10.69 -12.31 -11.92
C ARG A 259 10.49 -13.47 -10.93
N ASN A 260 9.41 -13.46 -10.14
CA ASN A 260 9.10 -14.47 -9.14
C ASN A 260 7.83 -15.24 -9.55
N ALA A 261 7.96 -16.53 -9.84
CA ALA A 261 6.84 -17.43 -10.15
C ALA A 261 5.85 -17.67 -8.98
N LEU A 262 6.03 -16.99 -7.84
CA LEU A 262 5.23 -17.15 -6.63
C LEU A 262 4.25 -15.98 -6.39
N ASP A 263 4.29 -14.93 -7.22
CA ASP A 263 3.40 -13.79 -7.05
C ASP A 263 1.96 -14.17 -7.41
N VAL A 264 1.02 -13.88 -6.52
CA VAL A 264 -0.41 -14.18 -6.71
C VAL A 264 -1.16 -12.89 -7.00
N LEU A 265 -1.92 -12.88 -8.09
CA LEU A 265 -2.81 -11.79 -8.43
C LEU A 265 -4.14 -11.98 -7.72
N PHE A 266 -4.59 -10.95 -7.01
CA PHE A 266 -5.91 -10.88 -6.41
C PHE A 266 -6.73 -9.79 -7.08
N ARG A 267 -8.02 -10.06 -7.31
CA ARG A 267 -8.96 -9.13 -7.90
C ARG A 267 -10.14 -8.90 -6.97
N LYS A 268 -10.50 -7.64 -6.80
CA LYS A 268 -11.68 -7.24 -6.02
C LYS A 268 -12.92 -7.44 -6.87
N THR A 269 -13.88 -8.25 -6.41
CA THR A 269 -15.09 -8.57 -7.20
C THR A 269 -16.26 -7.62 -6.94
N ARG A 270 -16.21 -6.80 -5.88
CA ARG A 270 -17.18 -5.72 -5.66
C ARG A 270 -16.54 -4.45 -5.09
N PRO A 271 -16.80 -3.27 -5.68
CA PRO A 271 -16.61 -2.01 -4.99
C PRO A 271 -17.75 -1.86 -3.96
N GLY A 272 -17.44 -2.04 -2.66
CA GLY A 272 -18.33 -1.59 -1.59
C GLY A 272 -18.98 -2.63 -0.68
N LEU A 273 -18.57 -3.90 -0.67
CA LEU A 273 -19.03 -4.82 0.38
C LEU A 273 -18.04 -4.83 1.55
N ILE A 274 -18.41 -4.15 2.63
CA ILE A 274 -17.90 -4.43 3.96
C ILE A 274 -18.82 -5.49 4.58
N PHE A 275 -18.26 -6.50 5.25
CA PHE A 275 -19.03 -7.61 5.80
C PHE A 275 -19.91 -7.18 6.98
N GLY A 276 -21.17 -7.65 6.97
CA GLY A 276 -22.13 -7.61 8.08
C GLY A 276 -23.58 -7.42 7.65
N THR A 277 -24.26 -8.45 7.12
CA THR A 277 -25.71 -8.47 6.75
C THR A 277 -26.13 -7.52 5.60
N PRO A 278 -27.16 -7.84 4.78
CA PRO A 278 -27.51 -7.02 3.63
C PRO A 278 -28.24 -5.76 4.11
N ALA A 279 -27.54 -4.63 4.17
CA ALA A 279 -28.20 -3.34 4.31
C ALA A 279 -28.88 -2.95 2.98
N PRO A 280 -30.12 -2.41 3.02
CA PRO A 280 -30.80 -1.86 1.85
C PRO A 280 -29.96 -0.72 1.24
N PRO A 281 -30.22 -0.32 -0.02
CA PRO A 281 -29.34 0.62 -0.73
C PRO A 281 -29.26 1.95 0.03
N ALA A 282 -28.16 2.15 0.76
CA ALA A 282 -27.95 3.34 1.55
C ALA A 282 -27.38 4.47 0.68
N PRO A 283 -27.72 5.74 0.99
CA PRO A 283 -27.39 6.90 0.17
C PRO A 283 -25.88 7.18 0.21
N ARG A 284 -25.37 7.85 -0.83
CA ARG A 284 -23.97 8.29 -0.95
C ARG A 284 -23.48 8.97 0.35
N VAL A 285 -22.64 8.28 1.10
CA VAL A 285 -21.96 8.84 2.28
C VAL A 285 -20.90 9.85 1.82
N PRO A 286 -20.93 11.12 2.27
CA PRO A 286 -19.86 12.08 1.99
C PRO A 286 -18.57 11.68 2.72
N SER A 287 -17.42 11.82 2.04
CA SER A 287 -16.09 11.50 2.59
C SER A 287 -15.79 12.34 3.83
N SER A 288 -15.51 11.66 4.95
CA SER A 288 -15.32 12.22 6.30
C SER A 288 -13.94 12.85 6.51
N PHE A 289 -13.58 13.84 5.69
CA PHE A 289 -12.43 14.71 6.00
C PHE A 289 -12.87 15.78 7.01
N GLU A 290 -12.34 15.72 8.22
CA GLU A 290 -12.62 16.71 9.28
C GLU A 290 -11.79 17.99 9.05
N ILE A 291 -12.48 19.12 9.01
CA ILE A 291 -11.90 20.42 8.63
C ILE A 291 -11.24 21.08 9.86
N PRO A 292 -9.97 21.48 9.80
CA PRO A 292 -9.34 22.27 10.87
C PRO A 292 -10.03 23.64 11.04
N ALA A 293 -10.23 24.08 12.28
CA ALA A 293 -10.70 25.43 12.58
C ALA A 293 -9.72 26.49 12.00
N GLY A 294 -10.26 27.44 11.23
CA GLY A 294 -9.46 28.46 10.54
C GLY A 294 -8.93 29.55 11.45
N SER A 295 -7.80 30.17 11.06
CA SER A 295 -7.24 31.37 11.68
C SER A 295 -7.17 32.52 10.66
N PRO A 296 -7.31 33.80 11.07
CA PRO A 296 -7.27 34.95 10.16
C PRO A 296 -5.96 35.04 9.34
N ASP A 297 -4.82 34.63 9.92
CA ASP A 297 -3.54 34.58 9.20
C ASP A 297 -3.57 33.67 7.96
N ARG A 298 -4.40 32.62 7.97
CA ARG A 298 -4.53 31.69 6.85
C ARG A 298 -5.40 32.25 5.73
N GLU A 299 -6.35 33.11 6.05
CA GLU A 299 -7.13 33.84 5.04
C GLU A 299 -6.23 34.81 4.29
N GLN A 300 -5.38 35.56 5.00
CA GLN A 300 -4.43 36.47 4.37
C GLN A 300 -3.40 35.72 3.52
N TRP A 301 -2.89 34.57 4.01
CA TRP A 301 -2.04 33.69 3.22
C TRP A 301 -2.72 33.26 1.92
N LEU A 302 -4.01 32.89 1.97
CA LEU A 302 -4.76 32.46 0.79
C LEU A 302 -4.95 33.62 -0.20
N ARG A 303 -5.33 34.82 0.27
CA ARG A 303 -5.46 36.02 -0.58
C ARG A 303 -4.16 36.34 -1.32
N ASN A 304 -3.04 36.34 -0.61
CA ASN A 304 -1.71 36.54 -1.20
C ASN A 304 -1.35 35.43 -2.22
N HIS A 305 -1.94 34.23 -2.11
CA HIS A 305 -1.73 33.13 -3.05
C HIS A 305 -2.68 33.16 -4.26
N LEU A 306 -3.83 33.83 -4.14
CA LEU A 306 -4.81 34.00 -5.21
C LEU A 306 -4.41 35.14 -6.16
N ASP A 307 -3.76 36.18 -5.64
CA ASP A 307 -3.41 37.38 -6.41
C ASP A 307 -2.65 37.06 -7.71
N GLY A 308 -3.16 37.61 -8.82
CA GLY A 308 -2.59 37.47 -10.16
C GLY A 308 -2.66 36.08 -10.81
N ARG A 309 -3.36 35.09 -10.22
CA ARG A 309 -3.42 33.72 -10.77
C ARG A 309 -4.71 33.45 -11.52
N ALA A 310 -4.60 32.89 -12.73
CA ALA A 310 -5.75 32.40 -13.50
C ALA A 310 -6.24 31.00 -13.07
N GLU A 311 -5.36 30.21 -12.44
CA GLU A 311 -5.66 28.88 -11.93
C GLU A 311 -4.88 28.61 -10.65
N LEU A 312 -5.55 28.05 -9.64
CA LEU A 312 -4.95 27.66 -8.37
C LEU A 312 -5.51 26.33 -7.87
N TRP A 313 -4.61 25.43 -7.49
CA TRP A 313 -4.91 24.21 -6.76
C TRP A 313 -4.76 24.47 -5.27
N VAL A 314 -5.79 24.19 -4.46
CA VAL A 314 -5.78 24.45 -3.02
C VAL A 314 -6.10 23.17 -2.26
N SER A 315 -5.13 22.70 -1.47
CA SER A 315 -5.34 21.67 -0.45
C SER A 315 -6.01 22.30 0.77
N VAL A 316 -7.18 21.79 1.17
CA VAL A 316 -7.93 22.20 2.37
C VAL A 316 -7.09 21.93 3.61
N ARG A 317 -6.37 20.81 3.67
CA ARG A 317 -5.43 20.51 4.76
C ARG A 317 -4.30 21.54 4.87
N HIS A 318 -3.79 22.01 3.74
CA HIS A 318 -2.71 23.00 3.72
C HIS A 318 -3.22 24.41 4.04
N ALA A 319 -4.37 24.78 3.47
CA ALA A 319 -5.01 26.07 3.71
C ALA A 319 -5.52 26.20 5.16
N LYS A 320 -5.92 25.08 5.79
CA LYS A 320 -6.56 25.05 7.12
C LYS A 320 -7.80 25.96 7.18
N LEU A 321 -8.56 26.01 6.08
CA LEU A 321 -9.79 26.78 5.97
C LEU A 321 -10.89 25.86 5.46
N ALA A 322 -12.13 26.11 5.86
CA ALA A 322 -13.27 25.37 5.34
C ALA A 322 -13.41 25.57 3.83
N PRO A 323 -13.83 24.54 3.06
CA PRO A 323 -14.04 24.66 1.61
C PRO A 323 -14.94 25.84 1.22
N ALA A 324 -16.03 26.05 1.97
CA ALA A 324 -16.94 27.18 1.75
C ALA A 324 -16.22 28.53 1.90
N ARG A 325 -15.35 28.66 2.91
CA ARG A 325 -14.57 29.89 3.14
C ARG A 325 -13.51 30.12 2.06
N ILE A 326 -12.88 29.05 1.57
CA ILE A 326 -11.95 29.12 0.43
C ILE A 326 -12.68 29.63 -0.81
N VAL A 327 -13.87 29.10 -1.10
CA VAL A 327 -14.69 29.51 -2.25
C VAL A 327 -15.16 30.96 -2.11
N GLU A 328 -15.55 31.39 -0.92
CA GLU A 328 -15.93 32.79 -0.66
C GLU A 328 -14.76 33.76 -0.90
N ILE A 329 -13.58 33.45 -0.36
CA ILE A 329 -12.37 34.28 -0.57
C ILE A 329 -11.97 34.29 -2.04
N ALA A 330 -11.99 33.13 -2.70
CA ALA A 330 -11.67 33.00 -4.13
C ALA A 330 -12.64 33.77 -5.02
N GLY A 331 -13.94 33.74 -4.69
CA GLY A 331 -14.97 34.49 -5.42
C GLY A 331 -14.75 36.00 -5.38
N GLY A 332 -14.22 36.51 -4.27
CA GLY A 332 -13.82 37.93 -4.15
C GLY A 332 -12.66 38.33 -5.08
N GLU A 333 -11.82 37.38 -5.48
CA GLU A 333 -10.67 37.57 -6.39
C GLU A 333 -10.99 37.13 -7.84
N GLY A 334 -12.26 36.83 -8.16
CA GLY A 334 -12.68 36.41 -9.49
C GLY A 334 -12.33 34.97 -9.87
N LEU A 335 -12.01 34.12 -8.89
CA LEU A 335 -11.73 32.69 -9.06
C LEU A 335 -12.92 31.85 -8.59
N HIS A 336 -13.33 30.88 -9.41
CA HIS A 336 -14.47 30.00 -9.12
C HIS A 336 -14.03 28.53 -9.01
N PRO A 337 -14.68 27.72 -8.15
CA PRO A 337 -14.39 26.31 -8.05
C PRO A 337 -14.86 25.57 -9.31
N VAL A 338 -13.92 24.90 -10.00
CA VAL A 338 -14.18 24.10 -11.21
C VAL A 338 -14.30 22.62 -10.88
N ALA A 339 -13.51 22.15 -9.93
CA ALA A 339 -13.51 20.75 -9.51
C ALA A 339 -13.13 20.63 -8.04
N GLU A 340 -13.67 19.59 -7.40
CA GLU A 340 -13.34 19.19 -6.04
C GLU A 340 -12.94 17.71 -6.06
N PHE A 341 -11.81 17.41 -5.41
CA PHE A 341 -11.27 16.07 -5.27
C PHE A 341 -11.11 15.77 -3.79
N ALA A 342 -11.60 14.63 -3.33
CA ALA A 342 -11.61 14.33 -1.90
C ALA A 342 -11.28 12.86 -1.64
N ASP A 343 -10.48 12.64 -0.60
CA ASP A 343 -10.24 11.33 -0.02
C ASP A 343 -10.14 11.42 1.51
N SER A 344 -9.72 10.33 2.17
CA SER A 344 -9.54 10.32 3.62
C SER A 344 -8.33 11.11 4.12
N THR A 345 -7.46 11.59 3.23
CA THR A 345 -6.20 12.28 3.58
C THR A 345 -6.27 13.79 3.40
N ASP A 346 -7.06 14.25 2.42
CA ASP A 346 -7.17 15.65 2.03
C ASP A 346 -8.40 15.90 1.14
N ARG A 347 -8.73 17.18 1.01
CA ARG A 347 -9.70 17.70 0.05
C ARG A 347 -9.02 18.79 -0.77
N ILE A 348 -9.07 18.68 -2.08
CA ILE A 348 -8.37 19.55 -3.03
C ILE A 348 -9.41 20.27 -3.88
N LEU A 349 -9.31 21.59 -3.93
CA LEU A 349 -10.14 22.45 -4.76
C LEU A 349 -9.32 22.98 -5.93
N LEU A 350 -9.86 22.86 -7.15
CA LEU A 350 -9.37 23.54 -8.33
C LEU A 350 -10.16 24.83 -8.52
N LEU A 351 -9.48 25.96 -8.36
CA LEU A 351 -10.02 27.30 -8.57
C LEU A 351 -9.52 27.84 -9.91
N ARG A 352 -10.42 28.39 -10.73
CA ARG A 352 -10.07 28.95 -12.03
C ARG A 352 -10.86 30.22 -12.31
N GLY A 353 -10.22 31.18 -12.97
CA GLY A 353 -10.85 32.41 -13.44
C GLY A 353 -11.44 32.23 -14.83
N ASN A 354 -12.10 33.28 -15.33
CA ASN A 354 -12.72 33.27 -16.66
C ASN A 354 -11.70 33.39 -17.81
N SER A 355 -10.42 33.62 -17.50
CA SER A 355 -9.35 33.72 -18.49
C SER A 355 -8.86 32.35 -18.94
N PRO A 356 -8.55 32.16 -20.24
CA PRO A 356 -7.98 30.91 -20.74
C PRO A 356 -6.65 30.62 -20.05
N VAL A 357 -6.52 29.42 -19.49
CA VAL A 357 -5.30 29.01 -18.78
C VAL A 357 -4.24 28.61 -19.81
N PRO A 358 -3.03 29.23 -19.78
CA PRO A 358 -1.96 28.82 -20.68
C PRO A 358 -1.54 27.38 -20.39
N ALA A 359 -1.42 26.57 -21.44
CA ALA A 359 -0.94 25.20 -21.33
C ALA A 359 0.48 25.18 -20.74
N ARG A 360 0.65 24.61 -19.55
CA ARG A 360 1.96 24.44 -18.93
C ARG A 360 2.73 23.35 -19.67
N LYS A 361 3.84 23.72 -20.30
CA LYS A 361 4.74 22.78 -21.01
C LYS A 361 5.81 22.15 -20.12
N PHE A 362 5.97 22.61 -18.88
CA PHE A 362 7.04 22.13 -18.00
C PHE A 362 6.58 20.95 -17.15
N ARG A 363 7.22 19.80 -17.35
CA ARG A 363 6.95 18.55 -16.64
C ARG A 363 7.84 18.46 -15.40
N MET A 364 7.23 18.55 -14.21
CA MET A 364 7.97 18.51 -12.95
C MET A 364 8.49 17.10 -12.63
N SER A 365 7.88 16.07 -13.23
CA SER A 365 8.36 14.68 -13.18
C SER A 365 9.83 14.59 -13.63
N PHE A 366 10.20 15.30 -14.70
CA PHE A 366 11.55 15.39 -15.23
C PHE A 366 12.49 16.18 -14.31
N ALA A 367 12.04 17.27 -13.70
CA ALA A 367 12.87 18.06 -12.77
C ALA A 367 13.30 17.24 -11.55
N GLY A 368 12.42 16.39 -11.01
CA GLY A 368 12.74 15.47 -9.91
C GLY A 368 13.80 14.42 -10.27
N PHE A 369 14.07 14.18 -11.55
CA PHE A 369 15.10 13.25 -12.04
C PHE A 369 16.36 13.97 -12.51
N LEU A 370 16.20 15.05 -13.28
CA LEU A 370 17.30 15.80 -13.88
C LEU A 370 18.13 16.55 -12.85
N VAL A 371 17.53 17.03 -11.75
CA VAL A 371 18.28 17.73 -10.70
C VAL A 371 19.24 16.78 -9.97
N PRO A 372 18.80 15.62 -9.44
CA PRO A 372 19.72 14.63 -8.87
C PRO A 372 20.73 14.08 -9.89
N ALA A 373 20.31 13.82 -11.13
CA ALA A 373 21.20 13.32 -12.18
C ALA A 373 22.26 14.36 -12.54
N GLY A 374 21.88 15.62 -12.73
CA GLY A 374 22.77 16.73 -13.00
C GLY A 374 23.76 16.96 -11.85
N TRP A 375 23.29 16.90 -10.60
CA TRP A 375 24.16 16.94 -9.42
C TRP A 375 25.19 15.81 -9.42
N ALA A 376 24.74 14.56 -9.63
CA ALA A 376 25.63 13.41 -9.68
C ALA A 376 26.67 13.56 -10.79
N VAL A 377 26.25 13.94 -12.00
CA VAL A 377 27.15 14.17 -13.13
C VAL A 377 28.15 15.29 -12.82
N LEU A 378 27.70 16.40 -12.24
CA LEU A 378 28.56 17.53 -11.90
C LEU A 378 29.62 17.15 -10.85
N CYS A 379 29.22 16.42 -9.81
CA CYS A 379 30.15 15.93 -8.78
C CYS A 379 31.12 14.87 -9.31
N PHE A 380 30.65 13.93 -10.14
CA PHE A 380 31.50 12.88 -10.72
C PHE A 380 32.47 13.43 -11.77
N LEU A 381 31.98 14.18 -12.76
CA LEU A 381 32.83 14.74 -13.82
C LEU A 381 33.72 15.86 -13.28
N GLY A 382 33.22 16.67 -12.34
CA GLY A 382 34.02 17.67 -11.64
C GLY A 382 35.14 17.03 -10.82
N GLY A 383 34.84 15.97 -10.06
CA GLY A 383 35.83 15.20 -9.32
C GLY A 383 36.86 14.54 -10.24
N LEU A 384 36.42 13.91 -11.34
CA LEU A 384 37.30 13.24 -12.31
C LEU A 384 38.19 14.22 -13.06
N GLY A 385 37.62 15.33 -13.53
CA GLY A 385 38.36 16.38 -14.25
C GLY A 385 39.39 17.04 -13.34
N THR A 386 39.04 17.32 -12.09
CA THR A 386 39.98 17.91 -11.14
C THR A 386 41.10 16.92 -10.78
N MET A 387 40.77 15.64 -10.55
CA MET A 387 41.77 14.59 -10.35
C MET A 387 42.73 14.48 -11.55
N ALA A 388 42.22 14.52 -12.78
CA ALA A 388 43.05 14.47 -13.98
C ALA A 388 44.01 15.67 -14.10
N LEU A 389 43.63 16.83 -13.55
CA LEU A 389 44.44 18.05 -13.57
C LEU A 389 45.45 18.12 -12.42
N THR A 390 45.09 17.67 -11.22
CA THR A 390 45.92 17.80 -10.02
C THR A 390 46.71 16.55 -9.68
N GLY A 391 46.32 15.39 -10.22
CA GLY A 391 46.85 14.08 -9.84
C GLY A 391 46.40 13.58 -8.46
N ASP A 392 45.52 14.30 -7.77
CA ASP A 392 45.06 13.95 -6.41
C ASP A 392 43.78 13.09 -6.44
N GLU A 393 43.93 11.81 -6.13
CA GLU A 393 42.84 10.83 -6.06
C GLU A 393 41.80 11.18 -4.97
N ASN A 394 42.18 11.94 -3.94
CA ASN A 394 41.25 12.33 -2.87
C ASN A 394 40.14 13.25 -3.40
N ILE A 395 40.41 14.05 -4.44
CA ILE A 395 39.43 14.95 -5.02
C ILE A 395 38.32 14.17 -5.73
N PHE A 396 38.68 13.07 -6.39
CA PHE A 396 37.69 12.17 -6.98
C PHE A 396 36.84 11.49 -5.89
N ALA A 397 37.45 11.05 -4.79
CA ALA A 397 36.73 10.47 -3.66
C ALA A 397 35.74 11.47 -3.01
N ILE A 398 36.12 12.76 -2.89
CA ILE A 398 35.23 13.82 -2.42
C ILE A 398 34.07 14.03 -3.39
N GLY A 399 34.33 14.11 -4.70
CA GLY A 399 33.30 14.23 -5.74
C GLY A 399 32.32 13.05 -5.71
N PHE A 400 32.82 11.82 -5.58
CA PHE A 400 32.00 10.62 -5.41
C PHE A 400 31.15 10.69 -4.13
N GLY A 401 31.76 11.06 -3.01
CA GLY A 401 31.06 11.23 -1.73
C GLY A 401 29.92 12.25 -1.82
N LEU A 402 30.15 13.40 -2.44
CA LEU A 402 29.14 14.44 -2.67
C LEU A 402 28.01 13.96 -3.59
N ALA A 403 28.31 13.16 -4.60
CA ALA A 403 27.28 12.57 -5.47
C ALA A 403 26.38 11.61 -4.66
N VAL A 404 26.98 10.70 -3.89
CA VAL A 404 26.23 9.70 -3.11
C VAL A 404 25.43 10.34 -1.98
N LEU A 405 26.00 11.32 -1.26
CA LEU A 405 25.34 11.99 -0.14
C LEU A 405 24.33 13.04 -0.59
N GLY A 406 24.53 13.69 -1.74
CA GLY A 406 23.66 14.75 -2.24
C GLY A 406 22.43 14.28 -3.03
N VAL A 407 22.48 13.10 -3.65
CA VAL A 407 21.33 12.55 -4.40
C VAL A 407 20.09 12.30 -3.53
N PRO A 408 20.17 11.67 -2.34
CA PRO A 408 18.98 11.41 -1.52
C PRO A 408 18.21 12.67 -1.11
N PRO A 409 18.84 13.76 -0.61
CA PRO A 409 18.13 15.02 -0.36
C PRO A 409 17.47 15.63 -1.60
N LEU A 410 18.13 15.56 -2.77
CA LEU A 410 17.59 16.12 -4.01
C LEU A 410 16.37 15.35 -4.53
N LEU A 411 16.30 14.03 -4.30
CA LEU A 411 15.10 13.25 -4.58
C LEU A 411 13.90 13.66 -3.71
N TRP A 412 14.15 14.34 -2.59
CA TRP A 412 13.13 14.85 -1.66
C TRP A 412 12.82 16.34 -1.84
N VAL A 413 13.51 17.05 -2.74
CA VAL A 413 13.34 18.50 -2.89
C VAL A 413 11.90 18.89 -3.23
N LEU A 414 11.20 18.03 -4.00
CA LEU A 414 9.80 18.25 -4.35
C LEU A 414 8.87 18.19 -3.14
N ARG A 415 9.26 17.48 -2.06
CA ARG A 415 8.46 17.37 -0.84
C ARG A 415 8.52 18.61 0.04
N ILE A 416 9.54 19.47 -0.15
CA ILE A 416 9.66 20.76 0.54
C ILE A 416 8.54 21.72 0.11
N PHE A 417 8.00 21.53 -1.10
CA PHE A 417 6.94 22.39 -1.62
C PHE A 417 5.57 22.05 -1.01
N PRO A 418 4.73 23.07 -0.78
CA PRO A 418 3.35 22.89 -0.34
C PRO A 418 2.58 21.87 -1.17
N ARG A 419 1.71 21.07 -0.54
CA ARG A 419 0.88 20.07 -1.22
C ARG A 419 0.05 20.67 -2.35
N SER A 420 -0.48 21.88 -2.16
CA SER A 420 -1.17 22.67 -3.19
C SER A 420 -0.33 22.86 -4.47
N VAL A 421 0.96 23.15 -4.33
CA VAL A 421 1.89 23.31 -5.46
C VAL A 421 2.19 21.97 -6.12
N ARG A 422 2.44 20.93 -5.32
CA ARG A 422 2.73 19.57 -5.83
C ARG A 422 1.56 18.99 -6.61
N VAL A 423 0.32 19.24 -6.15
CA VAL A 423 -0.90 18.86 -6.87
C VAL A 423 -1.01 19.61 -8.19
N GLY A 424 -0.72 20.91 -8.21
CA GLY A 424 -0.69 21.67 -9.47
C GLY A 424 0.38 21.18 -10.46
N TRP A 425 1.52 20.67 -9.97
CA TRP A 425 2.52 20.02 -10.80
C TRP A 425 2.07 18.65 -11.30
N LEU A 426 1.43 17.85 -10.45
CA LEU A 426 0.84 16.58 -10.82
C LEU A 426 -0.22 16.74 -11.90
N ALA A 427 -1.13 17.72 -11.76
CA ALA A 427 -2.12 18.05 -12.77
C ALA A 427 -1.46 18.45 -14.10
N GLY A 428 -0.34 19.17 -14.04
CA GLY A 428 0.47 19.53 -15.20
C GLY A 428 1.11 18.35 -15.94
N GLU A 429 1.19 17.16 -15.33
CA GLU A 429 1.63 15.96 -16.05
C GLU A 429 0.58 15.44 -17.05
N PHE A 430 -0.70 15.77 -16.84
CA PHE A 430 -1.80 15.39 -17.73
C PHE A 430 -2.00 16.42 -18.84
N ASP A 431 -0.96 16.60 -19.65
CA ASP A 431 -0.82 17.61 -20.71
C ASP A 431 -1.60 17.32 -22.01
N GLY A 432 -2.34 16.21 -22.06
CA GLY A 432 -3.07 15.75 -23.24
C GLY A 432 -2.30 14.73 -24.10
N SER A 433 -1.06 14.38 -23.76
CA SER A 433 -0.30 13.28 -24.36
C SER A 433 -1.04 11.93 -24.26
N ALA A 434 -0.71 10.99 -25.15
CA ALA A 434 -1.37 9.67 -25.20
C ALA A 434 -1.14 8.81 -23.94
N GLY A 435 -0.04 9.07 -23.22
CA GLY A 435 0.28 8.37 -21.98
C GLY A 435 1.25 9.17 -21.12
N VAL A 436 1.05 9.08 -19.81
CA VAL A 436 1.77 9.82 -18.78
C VAL A 436 2.28 8.84 -17.74
N THR A 437 3.57 8.94 -17.40
CA THR A 437 4.22 8.04 -16.46
C THR A 437 5.03 8.84 -15.45
N PHE A 438 4.82 8.57 -14.16
CA PHE A 438 5.57 9.21 -13.07
C PHE A 438 5.61 8.32 -11.83
N PHE A 439 6.48 8.64 -10.87
CA PHE A 439 6.54 7.92 -9.60
C PHE A 439 5.48 8.45 -8.64
N SER A 440 4.63 7.58 -8.11
CA SER A 440 3.56 7.94 -7.17
C SER A 440 4.07 8.67 -5.92
N GLY A 441 5.25 8.29 -5.41
CA GLY A 441 5.86 8.91 -4.24
C GLY A 441 6.45 10.31 -4.47
N GLN A 442 6.53 10.77 -5.73
CA GLN A 442 7.19 12.02 -6.12
C GLN A 442 6.39 13.25 -5.68
N PHE A 443 5.06 13.20 -5.81
CA PHE A 443 4.17 14.32 -5.49
C PHE A 443 3.59 14.24 -4.07
N ASP A 444 3.74 13.08 -3.40
CA ASP A 444 3.20 12.83 -2.05
C ASP A 444 1.71 13.23 -1.97
N VAL A 445 0.96 12.74 -2.97
CA VAL A 445 -0.49 12.80 -3.13
C VAL A 445 -0.98 11.36 -3.10
N SER A 446 -2.14 11.11 -2.49
CA SER A 446 -2.67 9.76 -2.41
C SER A 446 -2.95 9.18 -3.82
N PRO A 447 -2.89 7.85 -3.99
CA PRO A 447 -3.25 7.22 -5.25
C PRO A 447 -4.67 7.55 -5.69
N GLU A 448 -5.60 7.67 -4.75
CA GLU A 448 -7.00 7.96 -5.05
C GLU A 448 -7.19 9.39 -5.57
N LEU A 449 -6.60 10.40 -4.92
CA LEU A 449 -6.61 11.77 -5.43
C LEU A 449 -5.92 11.87 -6.80
N THR A 450 -4.83 11.13 -6.99
CA THR A 450 -4.13 11.06 -8.28
C THR A 450 -5.05 10.52 -9.39
N ARG A 451 -5.82 9.46 -9.11
CA ARG A 451 -6.80 8.91 -10.07
C ARG A 451 -7.93 9.88 -10.36
N GLN A 452 -8.46 10.57 -9.35
CA GLN A 452 -9.53 11.55 -9.55
C GLN A 452 -9.05 12.73 -10.42
N ILE A 453 -7.84 13.24 -10.17
CA ILE A 453 -7.21 14.28 -11.00
C ILE A 453 -6.96 13.75 -12.42
N ALA A 454 -6.41 12.54 -12.58
CA ALA A 454 -6.19 11.93 -13.89
C ALA A 454 -7.51 11.80 -14.68
N ALA A 455 -8.57 11.33 -14.02
CA ALA A 455 -9.89 11.16 -14.62
C ALA A 455 -10.51 12.51 -15.06
N PHE A 456 -10.32 13.57 -14.26
CA PHE A 456 -10.72 14.92 -14.64
C PHE A 456 -10.04 15.41 -15.93
N HIS A 457 -8.80 14.98 -16.17
CA HIS A 457 -8.08 15.25 -17.42
C HIS A 457 -8.34 14.21 -18.54
N GLY A 458 -9.27 13.27 -18.35
CA GLY A 458 -9.61 12.25 -19.34
C GLY A 458 -8.61 11.09 -19.45
N TYR A 459 -7.79 10.88 -18.43
CA TYR A 459 -6.83 9.77 -18.35
C TYR A 459 -7.36 8.62 -17.51
N HIS A 460 -7.00 7.40 -17.90
CA HIS A 460 -7.32 6.16 -17.19
C HIS A 460 -6.04 5.47 -16.75
N PHE A 461 -6.11 4.83 -15.58
CA PHE A 461 -5.00 4.04 -15.06
C PHE A 461 -4.74 2.83 -15.97
N ARG A 462 -3.48 2.66 -16.42
CA ARG A 462 -3.07 1.54 -17.26
C ARG A 462 -2.32 0.47 -16.47
N SER A 463 -1.29 0.88 -15.74
CA SER A 463 -0.39 -0.04 -15.07
C SER A 463 0.37 0.64 -13.94
N GLN A 464 0.87 -0.18 -13.02
CA GLN A 464 1.84 0.21 -12.01
C GLN A 464 2.98 -0.80 -11.96
N THR A 465 4.20 -0.30 -11.82
CA THR A 465 5.41 -1.12 -11.70
C THR A 465 6.15 -0.70 -10.45
N ALA A 466 6.31 -1.63 -9.50
CA ALA A 466 7.11 -1.39 -8.31
C ALA A 466 8.60 -1.46 -8.66
N THR A 467 9.35 -0.38 -8.36
CA THR A 467 10.80 -0.35 -8.49
C THR A 467 11.43 -0.44 -7.10
N ARG A 468 12.48 -1.26 -6.94
CA ARG A 468 13.20 -1.38 -5.66
C ARG A 468 13.93 -0.09 -5.25
N ALA A 469 14.22 0.79 -6.21
CA ALA A 469 15.03 1.99 -5.99
C ALA A 469 14.21 3.27 -5.75
N GLN A 470 13.05 3.42 -6.40
CA GLN A 470 12.34 4.70 -6.49
C GLN A 470 10.83 4.62 -6.17
N GLY A 471 10.35 3.44 -5.75
CA GLY A 471 8.94 3.21 -5.40
C GLY A 471 8.08 2.82 -6.59
N THR A 472 6.77 3.09 -6.51
CA THR A 472 5.79 2.64 -7.50
C THR A 472 5.67 3.63 -8.65
N LEU A 473 6.09 3.20 -9.83
CA LEU A 473 5.90 3.91 -11.11
C LEU A 473 4.47 3.66 -11.59
N VAL A 474 3.70 4.71 -11.84
CA VAL A 474 2.31 4.62 -12.32
C VAL A 474 2.21 5.15 -13.74
N THR A 475 1.42 4.47 -14.57
CA THR A 475 1.18 4.83 -15.97
C THR A 475 -0.32 5.07 -16.19
N TYR A 476 -0.64 6.22 -16.76
CA TYR A 476 -1.97 6.63 -17.17
C TYR A 476 -2.02 6.81 -18.68
N VAL A 477 -3.14 6.48 -19.32
CA VAL A 477 -3.35 6.65 -20.76
C VAL A 477 -4.66 7.35 -21.06
N ARG A 478 -4.67 8.12 -22.15
CA ARG A 478 -5.87 8.80 -22.64
C ARG A 478 -6.49 7.96 -23.74
N LEU A 479 -7.77 7.60 -23.59
CA LEU A 479 -8.53 6.96 -24.67
C LEU A 479 -8.81 8.02 -25.73
N ARG A 480 -8.52 7.72 -26.99
CA ARG A 480 -8.83 8.59 -28.13
C ARG A 480 -10.28 8.46 -28.52
#